data_AF-A0A1F2UKK6-F1
#
_entry.id   AF-A0A1F2UKK6-F1
#
_cell.length_a   1.000
_cell.length_b   1.000
_cell.length_c   1.000
_cell.angle_alpha   90.00
_cell.angle_beta   90.00
_cell.angle_gamma   90.00
#
_symmetry.space_group_name_H-M   'P 1'
#
loop_
_entity.id
_entity.type
_entity.pdbx_description
1 polymer ?
#
loop_
_entity_poly.entity_id
_entity_poly.type
_entity_poly.pdbx_seq_one_letter_code
_entity_poly.pdbx_strand_id
1 'polypeptide(L)'
;MKFPTWTELAAVNFLTDRVGMYQAREWVGSSYVVLSKVAPMVVKDELGHTTMGYDRLERVCQTAPGREEAQKAINKWYPAALDMFGRSESPRQFEYIKWGLKKQPNGELRRKFIDDVNPLIAKLGIDVPDENKNRRFF
;
A
#
# COMPACT_ATOMS: atom_id res chain seq x y z
N MET A 1 1.66 17.70 -4.24
CA MET A 1 0.59 16.70 -4.29
C MET A 1 -0.59 17.26 -3.49
N LYS A 2 -1.79 17.38 -4.06
CA LYS A 2 -2.98 17.90 -3.36
C LYS A 2 -3.99 16.76 -3.22
N PHE A 3 -4.56 16.59 -2.04
CA PHE A 3 -5.67 15.67 -1.77
C PHE A 3 -6.95 16.51 -1.65
N PRO A 4 -7.71 16.69 -2.74
CA PRO A 4 -8.83 17.62 -2.78
C PRO A 4 -10.02 17.22 -1.92
N THR A 5 -10.14 15.94 -1.52
CA THR A 5 -11.23 15.46 -0.67
C THR A 5 -10.72 14.61 0.48
N TRP A 6 -11.54 14.53 1.53
CA TRP A 6 -11.28 13.66 2.68
C TRP A 6 -11.24 12.18 2.27
N THR A 7 -12.09 11.77 1.32
CA THR A 7 -12.11 10.40 0.78
C THR A 7 -10.83 10.06 0.03
N GLU A 8 -10.24 11.01 -0.71
CA GLU A 8 -8.93 10.80 -1.33
C GLU A 8 -7.81 10.61 -0.29
N LEU A 9 -7.81 11.41 0.79
CA LEU A 9 -6.84 11.23 1.87
C LEU A 9 -6.99 9.85 2.54
N ALA A 10 -8.23 9.43 2.80
CA ALA A 10 -8.52 8.12 3.37
C ALA A 10 -8.04 6.97 2.46
N ALA A 11 -8.23 7.08 1.13
CA ALA A 11 -7.73 6.12 0.16
C ALA A 11 -6.20 6.04 0.12
N VAL A 12 -5.52 7.19 0.25
CA VAL A 12 -4.05 7.27 0.34
C VAL A 12 -3.59 6.59 1.62
N ASN A 13 -4.14 6.92 2.79
CA ASN A 13 -3.75 6.24 4.03
C ASN A 13 -4.03 4.73 3.98
N PHE A 14 -5.16 4.32 3.40
CA PHE A 14 -5.49 2.90 3.25
C PHE A 14 -4.51 2.14 2.35
N LEU A 15 -4.11 2.74 1.21
CA LEU A 15 -3.31 2.07 0.18
C LEU A 15 -1.82 2.40 0.26
N THR A 16 -1.42 3.67 0.19
CA THR A 16 0.00 4.05 0.06
C THR A 16 0.75 3.91 1.38
N ASP A 17 0.14 4.26 2.51
CA ASP A 17 0.80 4.08 3.82
C ASP A 17 0.94 2.58 4.12
N ARG A 18 0.07 1.75 3.55
CA ARG A 18 0.20 0.29 3.61
C ARG A 18 1.39 -0.20 2.81
N VAL A 19 1.69 0.42 1.67
CA VAL A 19 2.96 0.17 0.97
C VAL A 19 4.14 0.56 1.88
N GLY A 20 4.07 1.70 2.56
CA GLY A 20 5.07 2.13 3.55
C GLY A 20 5.28 1.09 4.66
N MET A 21 4.19 0.58 5.24
CA MET A 21 4.22 -0.50 6.22
C MET A 21 4.88 -1.77 5.66
N TYR A 22 4.55 -2.16 4.42
CA TYR A 22 5.15 -3.32 3.76
C TYR A 22 6.66 -3.14 3.56
N GLN A 23 7.10 -1.96 3.11
CA GLN A 23 8.52 -1.63 2.96
C GLN A 23 9.24 -1.60 4.31
N ALA A 24 8.62 -1.05 5.35
CA ALA A 24 9.20 -1.01 6.69
C ALA A 24 9.37 -2.40 7.31
N ARG A 25 8.46 -3.36 7.03
CA ARG A 25 8.62 -4.76 7.48
C ARG A 25 9.86 -5.44 6.90
N GLU A 26 10.27 -5.04 5.69
CA GLU A 26 11.48 -5.56 5.05
C GLU A 26 12.75 -5.14 5.76
N TRP A 27 12.70 -4.01 6.46
CA TRP A 27 13.82 -3.45 7.21
C TRP A 27 14.03 -4.11 8.57
N VAL A 28 13.02 -4.79 9.12
CA VAL A 28 13.14 -5.48 10.41
C VAL A 28 14.20 -6.58 10.31
N GLY A 29 15.30 -6.48 11.05
CA GLY A 29 16.42 -7.41 10.90
C GLY A 29 17.34 -7.09 9.72
N SER A 30 17.29 -5.87 9.19
CA SER A 30 18.24 -5.38 8.19
C SER A 30 19.69 -5.45 8.69
N SER A 31 20.63 -5.71 7.79
CA SER A 31 22.07 -5.61 8.05
C SER A 31 22.52 -4.21 8.44
N TYR A 32 21.79 -3.18 8.02
CA TYR A 32 22.02 -1.81 8.46
C TYR A 32 21.28 -1.57 9.79
N VAL A 33 22.04 -1.63 10.88
CA VAL A 33 21.51 -1.67 12.25
C VAL A 33 20.60 -0.49 12.59
N VAL A 34 20.92 0.72 12.12
CA VAL A 34 20.09 1.91 12.38
C VAL A 34 18.69 1.73 11.79
N LEU A 35 18.62 1.23 10.56
CA LEU A 35 17.35 0.97 9.87
C LEU A 35 16.56 -0.16 10.56
N SER A 36 17.25 -1.24 10.95
CA SER A 36 16.64 -2.35 11.70
C SER A 36 16.03 -1.91 13.04
N LYS A 37 16.68 -0.97 13.75
CA LYS A 37 16.18 -0.46 15.04
C LYS A 37 14.93 0.41 14.91
N VAL A 38 14.80 1.20 13.86
CA VAL A 38 13.63 2.09 13.67
C VAL A 38 12.44 1.36 13.01
N ALA A 39 12.71 0.29 12.25
CA ALA A 39 11.69 -0.39 11.46
C ALA A 39 10.44 -0.83 12.26
N PRO A 40 10.54 -1.45 13.47
CA PRO A 40 9.35 -1.84 14.22
C PRO A 40 8.44 -0.66 14.62
N MET A 41 9.02 0.51 14.91
CA MET A 41 8.26 1.73 15.20
C MET A 41 7.50 2.19 13.95
N VAL A 42 8.21 2.29 12.81
CA VAL A 42 7.60 2.71 11.54
C VAL A 42 6.47 1.75 11.14
N VAL A 43 6.68 0.43 11.27
CA VAL A 43 5.62 -0.56 11.00
C VAL A 43 4.39 -0.34 11.87
N LYS A 44 4.58 -0.03 13.16
CA LYS A 44 3.47 0.23 14.08
C LYS A 44 2.71 1.50 13.70
N ASP A 45 3.41 2.58 13.40
CA ASP A 45 2.80 3.87 13.09
C ASP A 45 2.04 3.79 11.75
N GLU A 46 2.64 3.18 10.73
CA GLU A 46 1.98 2.98 9.43
C GLU A 46 0.80 2.01 9.52
N LEU A 47 0.86 0.99 10.38
CA LEU A 47 -0.32 0.16 10.63
C LEU A 47 -1.49 0.97 11.20
N GLY A 48 -1.19 1.97 12.05
CA GLY A 48 -2.18 2.92 12.54
C GLY A 48 -2.80 3.76 11.42
N HIS A 49 -1.98 4.34 10.54
CA HIS A 49 -2.46 5.12 9.40
C HIS A 49 -3.35 4.30 8.46
N THR A 50 -2.94 3.07 8.15
CA THR A 50 -3.70 2.20 7.24
C THR A 50 -5.03 1.75 7.80
N THR A 51 -5.08 1.48 9.10
CA THR A 51 -6.33 1.14 9.80
C THR A 51 -7.26 2.35 9.82
N MET A 52 -6.72 3.54 10.16
CA MET A 52 -7.50 4.78 10.12
C MET A 52 -8.05 5.07 8.72
N GLY A 53 -7.26 4.89 7.66
CA GLY A 53 -7.70 5.07 6.28
C GLY A 53 -8.87 4.15 5.93
N TYR A 54 -8.77 2.86 6.28
CA TYR A 54 -9.84 1.89 6.08
C TYR A 54 -11.12 2.26 6.84
N ASP A 55 -11.03 2.57 8.13
CA ASP A 55 -12.18 2.95 8.96
C ASP A 55 -12.91 4.19 8.41
N ARG A 56 -12.16 5.13 7.81
CA ARG A 56 -12.74 6.32 7.19
C ARG A 56 -13.44 5.98 5.88
N LEU A 57 -12.84 5.12 5.04
CA LEU A 57 -13.50 4.64 3.82
C LEU A 57 -14.77 3.85 4.14
N GLU A 58 -14.75 3.02 5.18
CA GLU A 58 -15.93 2.25 5.61
C GLU A 58 -17.10 3.18 5.94
N ARG A 59 -16.85 4.26 6.68
CA ARG A 59 -17.87 5.29 6.98
C ARG A 59 -18.38 5.99 5.72
N VAL A 60 -17.49 6.36 4.80
CA VAL A 60 -17.87 6.99 3.53
C VAL A 60 -18.77 6.06 2.70
N CYS A 61 -18.45 4.76 2.65
CA CYS A 61 -19.18 3.76 1.88
C CYS A 61 -20.56 3.39 2.43
N GLN A 62 -20.97 3.95 3.59
CA GLN A 62 -22.32 3.76 4.13
C GLN A 62 -23.42 4.37 3.23
N THR A 63 -23.07 5.33 2.37
CA THR A 63 -24.00 5.98 1.44
C THR A 63 -23.70 5.63 -0.01
N ALA A 64 -24.71 5.65 -0.89
CA ALA A 64 -24.48 5.40 -2.32
C ALA A 64 -23.55 6.46 -2.96
N PRO A 65 -23.73 7.78 -2.73
CA PRO A 65 -22.78 8.79 -3.24
C PRO A 65 -21.36 8.61 -2.68
N GLY A 66 -21.24 8.21 -1.42
CA GLY A 66 -19.94 7.96 -0.80
C GLY A 66 -19.23 6.73 -1.40
N ARG A 67 -19.96 5.67 -1.74
CA ARG A 67 -19.39 4.52 -2.49
C ARG A 67 -18.87 4.94 -3.86
N GLU A 68 -19.58 5.80 -4.58
CA GLU A 68 -19.11 6.33 -5.86
C GLU A 68 -17.84 7.18 -5.70
N GLU A 69 -17.76 8.02 -4.65
CA GLU A 69 -16.57 8.81 -4.34
C GLU A 69 -15.38 7.91 -3.97
N ALA A 70 -15.61 6.93 -3.09
CA ALA A 70 -14.60 5.95 -2.68
C ALA A 70 -14.09 5.14 -3.86
N GLN A 71 -14.97 4.69 -4.76
CA GLN A 71 -14.59 3.96 -5.98
C GLN A 71 -13.65 4.80 -6.85
N LYS A 72 -13.96 6.09 -7.05
CA LYS A 72 -13.09 7.00 -7.83
C LYS A 72 -11.72 7.16 -7.16
N ALA A 73 -11.68 7.33 -5.85
CA ALA A 73 -10.43 7.45 -5.10
C ALA A 73 -9.59 6.17 -5.17
N ILE A 74 -10.21 5.00 -4.96
CA ILE A 74 -9.54 3.69 -5.03
C ILE A 74 -9.03 3.41 -6.45
N ASN A 75 -9.82 3.66 -7.49
CA ASN A 75 -9.39 3.50 -8.89
C ASN A 75 -8.18 4.37 -9.26
N LYS A 76 -8.04 5.54 -8.62
CA LYS A 76 -6.93 6.46 -8.83
C LYS A 76 -5.67 5.99 -8.10
N TRP A 77 -5.79 5.61 -6.82
CA TRP A 77 -4.66 5.37 -5.94
C TRP A 77 -4.16 3.92 -5.94
N TYR A 78 -5.01 2.96 -6.30
CA TYR A 78 -4.64 1.55 -6.37
C TYR A 78 -3.46 1.27 -7.30
N PRO A 79 -3.47 1.66 -8.59
CA PRO A 79 -2.32 1.44 -9.47
C PRO A 79 -1.06 2.19 -8.99
N ALA A 80 -1.22 3.37 -8.40
CA ALA A 80 -0.10 4.12 -7.84
C ALA A 80 0.56 3.37 -6.66
N ALA A 81 -0.24 2.80 -5.75
CA ALA A 81 0.26 1.96 -4.65
C ALA A 81 0.98 0.71 -5.18
N LEU A 82 0.45 0.05 -6.21
CA LEU A 82 1.09 -1.10 -6.85
C LEU A 82 2.44 -0.74 -7.50
N ASP A 83 2.54 0.43 -8.12
CA ASP A 83 3.76 0.94 -8.74
C ASP A 83 4.83 1.35 -7.70
N MET A 84 4.44 1.70 -6.46
CA MET A 84 5.39 2.06 -5.39
C MET A 84 6.30 0.89 -4.95
N PHE A 85 5.93 -0.36 -5.27
CA PHE A 85 6.82 -1.51 -5.08
C PHE A 85 7.98 -1.56 -6.10
N GLY A 86 7.94 -0.74 -7.16
CA GLY A 86 8.93 -0.73 -8.23
C GLY A 86 8.73 -1.87 -9.23
N ARG A 87 9.69 -2.10 -10.13
CA ARG A 87 9.64 -3.16 -11.16
C ARG A 87 10.03 -4.51 -10.56
N SER A 88 9.38 -5.58 -11.02
CA SER A 88 9.71 -6.97 -10.65
C SER A 88 11.04 -7.42 -11.23
N GLU A 89 11.45 -6.88 -12.37
CA GLU A 89 12.72 -7.21 -13.05
C GLU A 89 13.89 -6.32 -12.62
N SER A 90 13.73 -5.50 -11.57
CA SER A 90 14.80 -4.59 -11.14
C SER A 90 16.02 -5.38 -10.62
N PRO A 91 17.22 -5.27 -11.21
CA PRO A 91 18.38 -6.02 -10.74
C PRO A 91 18.81 -5.58 -9.33
N ARG A 92 18.57 -4.31 -8.98
CA ARG A 92 18.93 -3.71 -7.69
C ARG A 92 18.30 -4.42 -6.50
N GLN A 93 17.10 -5.00 -6.68
CA GLN A 93 16.42 -5.67 -5.57
C GLN A 93 17.22 -6.88 -5.08
N PHE A 94 17.92 -7.59 -5.98
CA PHE A 94 18.73 -8.74 -5.62
C PHE A 94 20.02 -8.32 -4.91
N GLU A 95 20.59 -7.17 -5.27
CA GLU A 95 21.71 -6.58 -4.52
C GLU A 95 21.28 -6.18 -3.11
N TYR A 96 20.12 -5.54 -2.96
CA TYR A 96 19.59 -5.15 -1.65
C TYR A 96 19.28 -6.36 -0.76
N ILE A 97 18.78 -7.45 -1.34
CA ILE A 97 18.58 -8.72 -0.62
C ILE A 97 19.93 -9.34 -0.23
N LYS A 98 20.89 -9.39 -1.17
CA LYS A 98 22.25 -9.90 -0.91
C LYS A 98 22.94 -9.13 0.21
N TRP A 99 22.75 -7.81 0.27
CA TRP A 99 23.28 -6.98 1.35
C TRP A 99 22.47 -7.04 2.64
N GLY A 100 21.32 -7.72 2.68
CA GLY A 100 20.44 -7.79 3.85
C GLY A 100 19.71 -6.48 4.16
N LEU A 101 19.52 -5.60 3.18
CA LEU A 101 18.77 -4.35 3.34
C LEU A 101 17.25 -4.55 3.26
N LYS A 102 16.82 -5.57 2.51
CA LYS A 102 15.44 -6.06 2.42
C LYS A 102 15.46 -7.58 2.26
N LYS A 103 14.29 -8.24 2.31
CA LYS A 103 14.21 -9.72 2.34
C LYS A 103 13.62 -10.30 1.06
N GLN A 104 12.67 -9.61 0.45
CA GLN A 104 11.80 -10.17 -0.58
C GLN A 104 11.88 -9.39 -1.90
N PRO A 105 11.69 -10.05 -3.05
CA PRO A 105 11.54 -9.37 -4.33
C PRO A 105 10.33 -8.42 -4.36
N ASN A 106 10.41 -7.38 -5.18
CA ASN A 106 9.37 -6.36 -5.36
C ASN A 106 8.04 -6.97 -5.81
N GLY A 107 8.08 -7.91 -6.77
CA GLY A 107 6.88 -8.57 -7.28
C GLY A 107 6.17 -9.43 -6.22
N GLU A 108 6.94 -10.07 -5.34
CA GLU A 108 6.37 -10.87 -4.24
C GLU A 108 5.68 -9.99 -3.20
N LEU A 109 6.31 -8.88 -2.80
CA LEU A 109 5.69 -7.90 -1.88
C LEU A 109 4.42 -7.31 -2.47
N ARG A 110 4.43 -6.97 -3.76
CA ARG A 110 3.24 -6.46 -4.44
C ARG A 110 2.13 -7.50 -4.47
N ARG A 111 2.45 -8.77 -4.70
CA ARG A 111 1.45 -9.85 -4.68
C ARG A 111 0.79 -9.98 -3.31
N LYS A 112 1.59 -10.03 -2.25
CA LYS A 112 1.08 -10.05 -0.86
C LYS A 112 0.20 -8.85 -0.55
N PHE A 113 0.61 -7.65 -0.98
CA PHE A 113 -0.21 -6.45 -0.84
C PHE A 113 -1.58 -6.61 -1.52
N ILE A 114 -1.63 -7.13 -2.75
CA ILE A 114 -2.88 -7.37 -3.49
C ILE A 114 -3.77 -8.37 -2.73
N ASP A 115 -3.19 -9.49 -2.29
CA ASP A 115 -3.90 -10.55 -1.59
C ASP A 115 -4.51 -10.05 -0.26
N ASP A 116 -3.83 -9.14 0.43
CA ASP A 116 -4.32 -8.51 1.66
C ASP A 116 -5.35 -7.41 1.40
N VAL A 117 -5.18 -6.60 0.36
CA VAL A 117 -5.96 -5.38 0.11
C VAL A 117 -7.27 -5.66 -0.62
N ASN A 118 -7.29 -6.58 -1.58
CA ASN A 118 -8.49 -6.87 -2.38
C ASN A 118 -9.69 -7.31 -1.54
N PRO A 119 -9.55 -8.22 -0.56
CA PRO A 119 -10.67 -8.58 0.31
C PRO A 119 -11.19 -7.40 1.14
N LEU A 120 -10.32 -6.45 1.49
CA LEU A 120 -10.71 -5.26 2.25
C LEU A 120 -11.46 -4.27 1.37
N ILE A 121 -11.03 -4.06 0.12
CA ILE A 121 -11.79 -3.25 -0.85
C ILE A 121 -13.19 -3.86 -1.07
N ALA A 122 -13.27 -5.18 -1.25
CA ALA A 122 -14.55 -5.86 -1.44
C ALA A 122 -15.49 -5.68 -0.22
N LYS A 123 -14.96 -5.71 1.01
CA LYS A 123 -15.74 -5.46 2.24
C LYS A 123 -16.31 -4.04 2.35
N LEU A 124 -15.73 -3.06 1.66
CA LEU A 124 -16.28 -1.70 1.57
C LEU A 124 -17.52 -1.65 0.65
N GLY A 125 -17.86 -2.73 -0.05
CA GLY A 125 -19.01 -2.79 -0.97
C GLY A 125 -18.76 -2.03 -2.27
N ILE A 126 -17.49 -1.95 -2.71
CA ILE A 126 -17.04 -1.34 -3.96
C ILE A 126 -16.21 -2.35 -4.76
N ASP A 127 -16.01 -2.07 -6.05
CA ASP A 127 -15.30 -2.97 -6.96
C ASP A 127 -13.78 -2.91 -6.75
N VAL A 128 -13.17 -4.10 -6.74
CA VAL A 128 -11.71 -4.25 -6.73
C VAL A 128 -11.16 -3.82 -8.10
N PRO A 129 -10.23 -2.83 -8.17
CA PRO A 129 -9.66 -2.42 -9.44
C PRO A 129 -8.81 -3.53 -10.09
N ASP A 130 -8.84 -3.61 -11.41
CA ASP A 130 -7.94 -4.47 -12.18
C ASP A 130 -6.47 -4.10 -11.91
N GLU A 131 -5.70 -5.07 -11.42
CA GLU A 131 -4.30 -4.93 -11.05
C GLU A 131 -3.35 -4.65 -12.22
N ASN A 132 -3.81 -4.74 -13.46
CA ASN A 132 -3.03 -4.42 -14.66
C ASN A 132 -3.38 -3.04 -15.26
N LYS A 133 -4.45 -2.40 -14.77
CA LYS A 133 -4.94 -1.14 -15.33
C LYS A 133 -4.17 0.06 -14.77
N ASN A 134 -3.77 0.98 -15.66
CA ASN A 134 -3.14 2.27 -15.31
C ASN A 134 -1.83 2.18 -14.50
N ARG A 135 -1.13 1.04 -14.56
CA ARG A 135 0.19 0.86 -13.94
C ARG A 135 1.33 1.20 -14.88
N ARG A 136 2.43 1.65 -14.30
CA ARG A 136 3.69 1.97 -14.99
C ARG A 136 4.72 0.87 -14.82
N PHE A 137 4.68 0.14 -13.71
CA PHE A 137 5.66 -0.87 -13.35
C PHE A 137 4.96 -2.19 -13.07
N PHE A 138 5.45 -3.27 -13.69
CA PHE A 138 5.00 -4.64 -13.49
C PHE A 138 6.06 -5.45 -12.74
#